data_AF-A0A6N7MA70-F1
#
_entry.id   AF-A0A6N7MA70-F1
#
_cell.length_a   1.000
_cell.length_b   1.000
_cell.length_c   1.000
_cell.angle_alpha   90.00
_cell.angle_beta   90.00
_cell.angle_gamma   90.00
#
_symmetry.space_group_name_H-M   'P 1'
#
loop_
_entity.id
_entity.type
_entity.pdbx_description
1 polymer ?
#
loop_
_entity_poly.entity_id
_entity_poly.type
_entity_poly.pdbx_seq_one_letter_code
_entity_poly.pdbx_strand_id
1 'polypeptide(L)'
;MYRISIAYFLWLISGCGALGLHRFYLGKIGTGLLWFFTGGLGMIGAIFDFFYIPTMVQDANLGSRYRDALFNDVPHPLPPRQRESIERVILRTAKKNKGVISPGEVALEGNITMDEAKKYLDKLTTQGFIEMK
;
A
#
# COMPACT_ATOMS: atom_id res chain seq x y z
N MET A 1 5.14 -15.60 -3.63
CA MET A 1 5.69 -14.22 -3.72
C MET A 1 6.95 -14.22 -4.56
N TYR A 2 6.98 -13.41 -5.61
CA TYR A 2 8.10 -13.17 -6.50
C TYR A 2 9.16 -12.31 -5.83
N ARG A 3 10.44 -12.64 -6.08
CA ARG A 3 11.58 -11.89 -5.54
C ARG A 3 12.21 -11.02 -6.61
N ILE A 4 12.47 -9.77 -6.26
CA ILE A 4 13.16 -8.80 -7.12
C ILE A 4 14.56 -9.30 -7.51
N SER A 5 15.30 -9.89 -6.57
CA SER A 5 16.64 -10.43 -6.83
C SER A 5 16.64 -11.51 -7.90
N ILE A 6 15.67 -12.42 -7.85
CA ILE A 6 15.50 -13.48 -8.85
C ILE A 6 15.15 -12.86 -10.21
N ALA A 7 14.24 -11.88 -10.26
CA ALA A 7 13.89 -11.21 -11.51
C ALA A 7 15.10 -10.54 -12.19
N TYR A 8 15.97 -9.86 -11.44
CA TYR A 8 17.21 -9.29 -11.98
C TYR A 8 18.24 -10.35 -12.39
N PHE A 9 18.36 -11.45 -11.65
CA PHE A 9 19.22 -12.58 -12.04
C PHE A 9 18.78 -13.18 -13.38
N LEU A 10 17.48 -13.43 -13.55
CA LEU A 10 16.95 -13.92 -14.83
C LEU A 10 17.15 -12.89 -15.94
N TRP A 11 16.98 -11.60 -15.67
CA TRP A 11 17.25 -10.54 -16.64
C TRP A 11 18.72 -10.56 -17.10
N LEU A 12 19.68 -10.68 -16.18
CA LEU A 12 21.11 -10.70 -16.51
C LEU A 12 21.51 -11.96 -17.31
N ILE A 13 21.06 -13.14 -16.88
CA ILE A 13 21.35 -14.43 -17.56
C ILE A 13 20.70 -14.50 -18.95
N SER A 14 19.57 -13.81 -19.13
CA SER A 14 18.80 -13.74 -20.38
C SER A 14 19.41 -12.86 -21.47
N GLY A 15 20.67 -12.43 -21.32
CA GLY A 15 21.33 -11.51 -22.25
C GLY A 15 20.82 -10.09 -22.09
N CYS A 16 20.92 -9.52 -20.87
CA CYS A 16 20.41 -8.18 -20.55
C CYS A 16 18.88 -8.09 -20.74
N GLY A 17 18.15 -9.19 -20.56
CA GLY A 17 16.71 -9.28 -20.77
C GLY A 17 16.28 -9.73 -22.15
N ALA A 18 17.16 -9.82 -23.16
CA ALA A 18 16.82 -10.08 -24.57
C ALA A 18 15.90 -11.29 -24.82
N LEU A 19 16.08 -12.39 -24.08
CA LEU A 19 15.23 -13.59 -24.18
C LEU A 19 13.89 -13.48 -23.41
N GLY A 20 13.69 -12.45 -22.57
CA GLY A 20 12.43 -12.21 -21.85
C GLY A 20 12.15 -13.15 -20.67
N LEU A 21 13.17 -13.87 -20.16
CA LEU A 21 13.04 -14.88 -19.10
C LEU A 21 12.43 -14.35 -17.79
N HIS A 22 12.72 -13.11 -17.41
CA HIS A 22 12.15 -12.50 -16.22
C HIS A 22 10.62 -12.28 -16.35
N ARG A 23 10.09 -12.05 -17.57
CA ARG A 23 8.64 -11.92 -17.82
C ARG A 23 7.92 -13.25 -17.66
N PHE A 24 8.56 -14.36 -18.04
CA PHE A 24 8.04 -15.70 -17.76
C PHE A 24 8.01 -15.97 -16.26
N TYR A 25 9.05 -15.58 -15.51
CA TYR A 25 9.06 -15.70 -14.05
C TYR A 25 7.91 -14.91 -13.40
N LEU A 26 7.58 -13.73 -13.93
CA LEU A 26 6.47 -12.89 -13.47
C LEU A 26 5.08 -13.37 -13.93
N GLY A 27 4.98 -14.50 -14.63
CA GLY A 27 3.71 -15.05 -15.13
C GLY A 27 3.16 -14.37 -16.39
N LYS A 28 3.91 -13.45 -17.00
CA LYS A 28 3.50 -12.72 -18.22
C LYS A 28 3.92 -13.43 -19.50
N ILE A 29 3.39 -14.64 -19.71
CA ILE A 29 3.76 -15.56 -20.82
C ILE A 29 3.63 -14.88 -22.19
N GLY A 30 2.54 -14.16 -22.46
CA GLY A 30 2.33 -13.49 -23.75
C GLY A 30 3.43 -12.46 -24.07
N THR A 31 3.76 -11.60 -23.11
CA THR A 31 4.83 -10.59 -23.32
C THR A 31 6.24 -11.20 -23.30
N GLY A 32 6.43 -12.33 -22.61
CA GLY A 32 7.68 -13.09 -22.64
C GLY A 32 7.92 -13.73 -24.02
N LEU A 33 6.87 -14.30 -24.62
CA LEU A 33 6.95 -14.86 -25.98
C LEU A 33 7.24 -13.77 -27.02
N LEU A 34 6.59 -12.61 -26.90
CA LEU A 34 6.87 -11.44 -27.74
C LEU A 34 8.34 -11.03 -27.63
N TRP A 35 8.88 -10.97 -26.41
CA TRP A 35 10.28 -10.66 -26.16
C TRP A 35 11.24 -11.71 -26.75
N PHE A 36 10.90 -13.00 -26.62
CA PHE A 36 11.70 -14.10 -27.16
C PHE A 36 11.77 -14.08 -28.69
N PHE A 37 10.65 -13.85 -29.38
CA PHE A 37 10.61 -13.78 -30.85
C PHE A 37 11.21 -12.49 -31.40
N THR A 38 11.21 -11.41 -30.62
CA THR A 38 11.74 -10.10 -31.04
C THR A 38 13.17 -9.82 -30.54
N GLY A 39 13.76 -10.75 -29.76
CA GLY A 39 15.08 -10.59 -29.14
C GLY A 39 15.17 -9.38 -28.20
N GLY A 40 14.05 -9.00 -27.59
CA GLY A 40 13.99 -7.84 -26.72
C GLY A 40 14.05 -6.49 -27.41
N LEU A 41 13.62 -6.47 -28.68
CA LEU A 41 13.51 -5.32 -29.57
C LEU A 41 14.76 -4.42 -29.57
N GLY A 42 15.91 -5.04 -29.88
CA GLY A 42 17.16 -4.33 -30.18
C GLY A 42 17.92 -3.81 -28.95
N MET A 43 17.83 -4.50 -27.80
CA MET A 43 18.53 -4.17 -26.55
C MET A 43 18.01 -2.90 -25.83
N ILE A 44 17.34 -1.99 -26.53
CA ILE A 44 16.71 -0.79 -25.97
C ILE A 44 15.57 -1.15 -25.03
N GLY A 45 14.69 -2.06 -25.47
CA GLY A 45 13.60 -2.55 -24.62
C GLY A 45 14.09 -3.14 -23.30
N ALA A 46 15.34 -3.61 -23.28
CA ALA A 46 15.93 -4.38 -22.20
C ALA A 46 16.41 -3.45 -21.08
N ILE A 47 16.90 -2.28 -21.48
CA ILE A 47 17.22 -1.15 -20.61
C ILE A 47 15.94 -0.60 -19.95
N PHE A 48 14.87 -0.41 -20.72
CA PHE A 48 13.58 0.00 -20.15
C PHE A 48 13.06 -1.02 -19.15
N ASP A 49 13.27 -2.29 -19.43
CA ASP A 49 12.82 -3.36 -18.56
C ASP A 49 13.53 -3.32 -17.19
N PHE A 50 14.81 -2.95 -17.13
CA PHE A 50 15.56 -2.78 -15.88
C PHE A 50 14.86 -1.83 -14.89
N PHE A 51 14.36 -0.69 -15.37
CA PHE A 51 13.60 0.25 -14.53
C PHE A 51 12.20 -0.26 -14.18
N TYR A 52 11.64 -1.14 -15.00
CA TYR A 52 10.26 -1.61 -14.88
C TYR A 52 10.09 -2.88 -14.03
N ILE A 53 11.16 -3.67 -13.84
CA ILE A 53 11.21 -4.86 -12.97
C ILE A 53 10.60 -4.62 -11.57
N PRO A 54 10.95 -3.56 -10.79
CA PRO A 54 10.40 -3.38 -9.45
C PRO A 54 8.88 -3.23 -9.46
N THR A 55 8.34 -2.47 -10.41
CA THR A 55 6.89 -2.30 -10.58
C THR A 55 6.24 -3.63 -10.99
N MET A 56 6.84 -4.38 -11.92
CA MET A 56 6.29 -5.67 -12.33
C MET A 56 6.27 -6.71 -11.20
N VAL A 57 7.29 -6.74 -10.35
CA VAL A 57 7.32 -7.65 -9.19
C VAL A 57 6.26 -7.25 -8.16
N GLN A 58 6.06 -5.95 -7.94
CA GLN A 58 5.00 -5.46 -7.06
C GLN A 58 3.61 -5.86 -7.60
N ASP A 59 3.34 -5.63 -8.89
CA ASP A 59 2.08 -6.00 -9.52
C ASP A 59 1.82 -7.51 -9.48
N ALA A 60 2.83 -8.33 -9.78
CA ALA A 60 2.69 -9.79 -9.76
C ALA A 60 2.45 -10.31 -8.33
N ASN A 61 3.10 -9.72 -7.34
CA ASN A 61 2.86 -10.03 -5.92
C ASN A 61 1.48 -9.59 -5.47
N LEU A 62 1.03 -8.40 -5.90
CA LEU A 62 -0.28 -7.87 -5.58
C LEU A 62 -1.39 -8.74 -6.20
N GLY A 63 -1.27 -9.06 -7.49
CA GLY A 63 -2.19 -9.96 -8.18
C GLY A 63 -2.23 -11.36 -7.57
N SER A 64 -1.09 -11.91 -7.15
CA SER A 64 -1.05 -13.19 -6.44
C SER A 64 -1.81 -13.11 -5.11
N ARG A 65 -1.65 -12.02 -4.35
CA ARG A 65 -2.39 -11.80 -3.10
C ARG A 65 -3.89 -11.65 -3.33
N TYR A 66 -4.30 -10.96 -4.39
CA TYR A 66 -5.72 -10.84 -4.75
C TYR A 66 -6.33 -12.17 -5.14
N ARG A 67 -5.61 -12.96 -5.95
CA ARG A 67 -6.04 -14.30 -6.31
C ARG A 67 -6.15 -15.19 -5.07
N ASP A 68 -5.16 -15.15 -4.20
CA ASP A 68 -5.25 -15.88 -2.94
C ASP A 68 -6.41 -15.38 -2.07
N ALA A 69 -6.72 -14.07 -2.03
CA ALA A 69 -7.88 -13.51 -1.32
C ALA A 69 -9.25 -13.93 -1.83
N LEU A 70 -9.35 -14.18 -3.14
CA LEU A 70 -10.61 -14.57 -3.76
C LEU A 70 -10.85 -16.08 -3.71
N PHE A 71 -9.78 -16.88 -3.75
CA PHE A 71 -9.88 -18.33 -3.93
C PHE A 71 -9.46 -19.15 -2.71
N ASN A 72 -8.69 -18.57 -1.80
CA ASN A 72 -8.33 -19.20 -0.54
C ASN A 72 -8.79 -18.28 0.60
N ASP A 73 -9.51 -18.83 1.58
CA ASP A 73 -9.85 -18.13 2.84
C ASP A 73 -8.60 -17.93 3.72
N VAL A 74 -7.46 -17.52 3.14
CA VAL A 74 -6.29 -17.11 3.89
C VAL A 74 -6.65 -15.80 4.57
N PRO A 75 -6.63 -15.72 5.92
CA PRO A 75 -6.84 -14.47 6.61
C PRO A 75 -5.76 -13.49 6.15
N HIS A 76 -6.11 -12.56 5.27
CA HIS A 76 -5.24 -11.46 4.96
C HIS A 76 -5.08 -10.69 6.26
N PRO A 77 -3.84 -10.46 6.74
CA PRO A 77 -3.63 -9.47 7.76
C PRO A 77 -4.13 -8.17 7.13
N LEU A 78 -5.34 -7.74 7.54
CA LEU A 78 -5.83 -6.42 7.20
C LEU A 78 -4.69 -5.47 7.58
N PRO A 79 -4.34 -4.49 6.72
CA PRO A 79 -3.34 -3.50 7.09
C PRO A 79 -3.65 -3.10 8.52
N PRO A 80 -2.66 -3.18 9.44
CA PRO A 80 -2.92 -3.07 10.86
C PRO A 80 -3.81 -1.86 11.02
N ARG A 81 -5.04 -2.07 11.54
CA ARG A 81 -5.99 -0.99 11.74
C ARG A 81 -5.22 0.01 12.57
N GLN A 82 -4.75 1.10 11.94
CA GLN A 82 -4.07 2.15 12.66
C GLN A 82 -5.16 2.61 13.60
N ARG A 83 -5.09 2.19 14.87
CA ARG A 83 -5.96 2.72 15.91
C ARG A 83 -5.76 4.21 15.80
N GLU A 84 -6.75 4.89 15.26
CA GLU A 84 -6.64 6.32 15.07
C GLU A 84 -6.40 6.87 16.46
N SER A 85 -5.24 7.52 16.64
CA SER A 85 -4.98 8.24 17.89
C SER A 85 -6.19 9.14 18.14
N ILE A 86 -6.61 9.27 19.38
CA ILE A 86 -7.80 10.04 19.77
C ILE A 86 -7.70 11.48 19.22
N GLU A 87 -6.50 12.01 19.07
CA GLU A 87 -6.18 13.26 18.39
C GLU A 87 -6.67 13.32 16.93
N ARG A 88 -6.52 12.24 16.15
CA ARG A 88 -7.03 12.17 14.76
C ARG A 88 -8.55 12.15 14.72
N VAL A 89 -9.18 11.48 15.69
CA VAL A 89 -10.64 11.48 15.84
C VAL A 89 -11.12 12.90 16.12
N ILE A 90 -10.52 13.57 17.11
CA ILE A 90 -10.82 14.96 17.47
C ILE A 90 -10.62 15.88 16.25
N LEU A 91 -9.49 15.84 15.56
CA LEU A 91 -9.24 16.67 14.38
C LEU A 91 -10.23 16.42 13.24
N ARG A 92 -10.65 15.16 13.03
CA ARG A 92 -11.67 14.82 12.04
C ARG A 92 -13.03 15.39 12.42
N THR A 93 -13.44 15.23 13.67
CA THR A 93 -14.70 15.78 14.19
C THR A 93 -14.69 17.31 14.10
N ALA A 94 -13.57 17.95 14.44
CA ALA A 94 -13.36 19.39 14.28
C ALA A 94 -13.58 19.82 12.82
N LYS A 95 -12.92 19.14 11.88
CA LYS A 95 -13.03 19.45 10.45
C LYS A 95 -14.47 19.35 9.95
N LYS A 96 -15.21 18.35 10.40
CA LYS A 96 -16.61 18.12 10.05
C LYS A 96 -17.53 19.22 10.58
N ASN A 97 -17.23 19.73 11.77
CA ASN A 97 -18.02 20.75 12.48
C ASN A 97 -17.40 22.16 12.46
N LYS A 98 -16.61 22.47 11.42
CA LYS A 98 -16.01 23.81 11.20
C LYS A 98 -15.20 24.34 12.41
N GLY A 99 -14.53 23.44 13.13
CA GLY A 99 -13.69 23.76 14.28
C GLY A 99 -14.40 23.66 15.63
N VAL A 100 -15.71 23.41 15.67
CA VAL A 100 -16.46 23.22 16.93
C VAL A 100 -16.47 21.74 17.28
N ILE A 101 -16.17 21.40 18.54
CA ILE A 101 -16.16 20.03 19.04
C ILE A 101 -16.94 19.96 20.34
N SER A 102 -17.81 18.96 20.46
CA SER A 102 -18.42 18.56 21.72
C SER A 102 -17.75 17.28 22.26
N PRO A 103 -17.55 17.14 23.59
CA PRO A 103 -17.12 15.89 24.20
C PRO A 103 -18.00 14.71 23.81
N GLY A 104 -19.30 14.94 23.58
CA GLY A 104 -20.24 13.92 23.13
C GLY A 104 -19.96 13.38 21.74
N GLU A 105 -19.57 14.25 20.84
CA GLU A 105 -19.32 13.87 19.45
C GLU A 105 -17.99 13.11 19.31
N VAL A 106 -16.99 13.52 20.08
CA VAL A 106 -15.71 12.79 20.20
C VAL A 106 -15.89 11.44 20.87
N ALA A 107 -16.73 11.35 21.91
CA ALA A 107 -17.06 10.09 22.56
C ALA A 107 -17.74 9.11 21.58
N LEU A 108 -18.69 9.61 20.79
CA LEU A 108 -19.39 8.84 19.77
C LEU A 108 -18.47 8.39 18.63
N GLU A 109 -17.67 9.30 18.05
CA GLU A 109 -16.77 8.93 16.94
C GLU A 109 -15.57 8.09 17.40
N GLY A 110 -15.08 8.33 18.62
CA GLY A 110 -13.92 7.64 19.21
C GLY A 110 -14.24 6.31 19.88
N ASN A 111 -15.51 5.97 20.08
CA ASN A 111 -15.94 4.84 20.92
C ASN A 111 -15.28 4.86 22.31
N ILE A 112 -15.27 6.04 22.94
CA ILE A 112 -14.75 6.26 24.29
C ILE A 112 -15.85 6.85 25.19
N THR A 113 -15.65 6.79 26.49
CA THR A 113 -16.62 7.40 27.44
C THR A 113 -16.57 8.93 27.36
N MET A 114 -17.66 9.57 27.76
CA MET A 114 -17.74 11.03 27.86
C MET A 114 -16.64 11.62 28.75
N ASP A 115 -16.33 10.95 29.86
CA ASP A 115 -15.32 11.39 30.82
C ASP A 115 -13.91 11.31 30.23
N GLU A 116 -13.62 10.24 29.48
CA GLU A 116 -12.36 10.11 28.76
C GLU A 116 -12.23 11.16 27.67
N ALA A 117 -13.28 11.36 26.86
CA ALA A 117 -13.30 12.38 25.82
C ALA A 117 -13.01 13.77 26.40
N LYS A 118 -13.65 14.12 27.52
CA LYS A 118 -13.39 15.37 28.23
C LYS A 118 -11.94 15.49 28.69
N LYS A 119 -11.38 14.44 29.28
CA LYS A 119 -9.98 14.41 29.72
C LYS A 119 -8.99 14.64 28.56
N TYR A 120 -9.26 14.06 27.39
CA TYR A 120 -8.43 14.28 26.20
C TYR A 120 -8.57 15.70 25.64
N LEU A 121 -9.77 16.26 25.64
CA LEU A 121 -9.99 17.65 25.24
C LEU A 121 -9.31 18.63 26.19
N ASP A 122 -9.43 18.44 27.51
CA ASP A 122 -8.74 19.28 28.52
C ASP A 122 -7.22 19.23 28.36
N LYS A 123 -6.66 18.05 28.04
CA LYS A 123 -5.24 17.90 27.74
C LYS A 123 -4.84 18.73 26.52
N LEU A 124 -5.60 18.66 25.42
CA LEU A 124 -5.31 19.42 24.20
C LEU A 124 -5.49 20.94 24.39
N THR A 125 -6.45 21.35 25.21
CA THR A 125 -6.63 22.74 25.64
C THR A 125 -5.41 23.23 26.43
N THR A 126 -4.92 22.43 27.37
CA THR A 126 -3.72 22.76 28.17
C THR A 126 -2.47 22.91 27.30
N GLN A 127 -2.39 22.13 26.22
CA GLN A 127 -1.30 22.21 25.25
C GLN A 127 -1.45 23.38 24.25
N GLY A 128 -2.56 24.12 24.28
CA GLY A 128 -2.82 25.26 23.38
C GLY A 128 -3.26 24.87 21.98
N PHE A 129 -3.70 23.63 21.76
CA PHE A 129 -4.18 23.16 20.44
C PHE A 129 -5.66 23.46 20.20
N ILE A 130 -6.45 23.69 21.25
CA ILE A 130 -7.91 23.88 21.21
C ILE A 130 -8.29 25.03 22.14
N GLU A 131 -9.25 25.86 21.74
CA GLU A 131 -9.92 26.82 22.61
C GLU A 131 -11.30 26.27 23.02
N MET A 132 -11.56 26.19 24.33
CA MET A 132 -12.90 25.83 24.84
C MET A 132 -13.78 27.08 24.84
N LYS A 133 -14.93 26.99 24.17
CA LYS A 133 -15.95 28.04 24.14
C LYS A 133 -17.25 27.55 24.77
#